data_AF-A0A928LDA2-F1
#
_entry.id   AF-A0A928LDA2-F1
#
_cell.length_a   1.000
_cell.length_b   1.000
_cell.length_c   1.000
_cell.angle_alpha   90.00
_cell.angle_beta   90.00
_cell.angle_gamma   90.00
#
_symmetry.space_group_name_H-M   'P 1'
#
loop_
_entity.id
_entity.type
_entity.pdbx_description
1 polymer ?
#
loop_
_entity_poly.entity_id
_entity_poly.type
_entity_poly.pdbx_seq_one_letter_code
_entity_poly.pdbx_strand_id
1 'polypeptide(L)'
;MSKKIEFIKKAIIVPLLFTLVLTGCSSIGGSSTKTAKSASSANSKISEETADEFVDSYMQKMKNHAPAEEIVSDVYTKEFIDKLKKNGQWEMTKQAIESTYLYIKDVSGKRTGTLTENQIKGAEFVFKTLTGESVKITAGYSYDSTTSLDVNGEASNIPGEFCALYLKDSGWKVLNSSVEELDDAFLEN
;
A
#
# COMPACT_ATOMS: atom_id res chain seq x y z
N MET A 1 -14.99 23.02 32.55
CA MET A 1 -13.62 22.84 32.02
C MET A 1 -12.98 21.72 32.85
N SER A 2 -12.90 20.46 32.40
CA SER A 2 -11.74 19.98 31.64
C SER A 2 -11.97 18.54 31.09
N LYS A 3 -13.13 18.25 30.48
CA LYS A 3 -13.34 16.98 29.76
C LYS A 3 -12.84 17.03 28.30
N LYS A 4 -12.46 18.21 27.79
CA LYS A 4 -11.95 18.40 26.42
C LYS A 4 -10.46 18.08 26.26
N ILE A 5 -9.69 17.99 27.35
CA ILE A 5 -8.22 17.82 27.28
C ILE A 5 -7.83 16.33 27.17
N GLU A 6 -8.62 15.39 27.69
CA GLU A 6 -8.32 13.95 27.54
C GLU A 6 -8.58 13.41 26.13
N PHE A 7 -9.52 13.98 25.38
CA PHE A 7 -9.81 13.52 24.01
C PHE A 7 -8.67 13.85 23.03
N ILE A 8 -7.94 14.94 23.28
CA ILE A 8 -6.82 15.38 22.44
C ILE A 8 -5.62 14.43 22.58
N LYS A 9 -5.41 13.80 23.75
CA LYS A 9 -4.30 12.85 23.93
C LYS A 9 -4.54 11.48 23.28
N LYS A 10 -5.79 11.06 23.05
CA LYS A 10 -6.11 9.81 22.33
C LYS A 10 -6.27 10.00 20.82
N ALA A 11 -6.62 11.20 20.36
CA ALA A 11 -6.75 11.51 18.93
C ALA A 11 -5.40 11.69 18.20
N ILE A 12 -4.30 11.94 18.92
CA ILE A 12 -2.98 12.16 18.32
C ILE A 12 -2.17 10.85 18.18
N ILE A 13 -2.63 9.74 18.76
CA ILE A 13 -1.89 8.46 18.73
C ILE A 13 -2.23 7.62 17.47
N VAL A 14 -3.27 7.96 16.70
CA VAL A 14 -3.76 7.11 15.59
C VAL A 14 -3.33 7.54 14.16
N PRO A 15 -2.89 8.77 13.85
CA PRO A 15 -2.31 9.05 12.53
C PRO A 15 -0.77 8.94 12.48
N LEU A 16 -0.12 8.57 13.60
CA LEU A 16 1.35 8.55 13.72
C LEU A 16 2.01 7.23 13.27
N LEU A 17 1.24 6.28 12.75
CA LEU A 17 1.76 5.03 12.16
C LEU A 17 2.12 5.16 10.68
N PHE A 18 2.02 6.35 10.09
CA PHE A 18 2.30 6.58 8.66
C PHE A 18 3.54 7.46 8.39
N THR A 19 4.34 7.80 9.41
CA THR A 19 5.41 8.82 9.28
C THR A 19 6.81 8.40 9.73
N LEU A 20 7.14 7.12 9.89
CA LEU A 20 8.50 6.74 10.31
C LEU A 20 9.00 5.43 9.70
N VAL A 21 9.41 5.49 8.42
CA VAL A 21 10.57 4.73 7.91
C VAL A 21 11.46 5.68 7.11
N LEU A 22 12.03 6.67 7.80
CA LEU A 22 13.15 7.48 7.32
C LEU A 22 14.21 7.53 8.43
N THR A 23 14.96 6.44 8.56
CA THR A 23 16.34 6.44 9.07
C THR A 23 17.13 5.47 8.22
N GLY A 24 17.97 6.00 7.32
CA GLY A 24 18.86 5.19 6.52
C GLY A 24 19.96 4.54 7.35
N CYS A 25 20.50 3.46 6.80
CA CYS A 25 21.90 3.11 6.95
C CYS A 25 22.47 2.93 5.55
N SER A 26 23.20 3.96 5.09
CA SER A 26 24.15 3.79 3.99
C SER A 26 25.30 2.88 4.43
N SER A 27 25.77 2.08 3.48
CA SER A 27 27.03 1.32 3.39
C SER A 27 27.00 -0.17 3.73
N ILE A 28 27.15 -0.97 2.67
CA ILE A 28 28.04 -2.14 2.43
C ILE A 28 27.43 -2.78 1.15
N GLY A 29 27.92 -2.55 -0.07
CA GLY A 29 29.25 -2.96 -0.52
C GLY A 29 29.30 -4.46 -0.74
N GLY A 30 28.86 -4.98 -1.90
CA GLY A 30 29.05 -6.41 -2.18
C GLY A 30 28.23 -7.00 -3.34
N SER A 31 28.87 -7.07 -4.51
CA SER A 31 28.60 -7.98 -5.62
C SER A 31 27.99 -9.35 -5.25
N SER A 32 26.95 -9.81 -5.95
CA SER A 32 27.06 -10.99 -6.83
C SER A 32 25.74 -11.39 -7.50
N THR A 33 25.88 -11.63 -8.80
CA THR A 33 25.00 -12.33 -9.73
C THR A 33 24.34 -13.58 -9.15
N LYS A 34 23.04 -13.74 -9.41
CA LYS A 34 22.43 -15.01 -9.84
C LYS A 34 21.08 -14.78 -10.51
N THR A 35 21.12 -14.79 -11.83
CA THR A 35 19.94 -14.98 -12.69
C THR A 35 19.29 -16.32 -12.36
N ALA A 36 18.11 -16.32 -11.76
CA ALA A 36 17.29 -17.51 -11.61
C ALA A 36 16.25 -17.56 -12.75
N LYS A 37 16.43 -18.54 -13.63
CA LYS A 37 15.52 -18.90 -14.72
C LYS A 37 14.24 -19.53 -14.18
N SER A 38 13.10 -18.98 -14.64
CA SER A 38 11.76 -19.53 -14.82
C SER A 38 11.30 -20.76 -14.01
N ALA A 39 10.14 -20.60 -13.37
CA ALA A 39 9.11 -21.63 -13.34
C ALA A 39 7.75 -21.00 -13.68
N SER A 40 7.38 -21.09 -14.96
CA SER A 40 6.03 -20.81 -15.44
C SER A 40 5.13 -21.97 -15.05
N SER A 41 4.19 -21.74 -14.14
CA SER A 41 3.05 -22.63 -13.92
C SER A 41 1.79 -21.92 -14.39
N ALA A 42 1.11 -22.54 -15.35
CA ALA A 42 -0.12 -22.05 -15.94
C ALA A 42 -1.26 -22.14 -14.92
N ASN A 43 -1.74 -20.99 -14.45
CA ASN A 43 -3.08 -20.80 -13.89
C ASN A 43 -3.55 -19.41 -14.32
N SER A 44 -4.73 -19.35 -14.95
CA SER A 44 -5.41 -18.18 -15.55
C SER A 44 -4.60 -16.88 -15.60
N LYS A 45 -4.11 -16.50 -16.79
CA LYS A 45 -3.32 -15.29 -17.07
C LYS A 45 -4.03 -14.03 -16.57
N ILE A 46 -3.84 -13.69 -15.31
CA ILE A 46 -3.80 -12.31 -14.87
C ILE A 46 -2.45 -11.85 -15.42
N SER A 47 -2.47 -11.13 -16.54
CA SER A 47 -1.22 -10.72 -17.19
C SER A 47 -0.57 -9.61 -16.38
N GLU A 48 0.76 -9.58 -16.37
CA GLU A 48 1.57 -8.49 -15.83
C GLU A 48 1.10 -7.12 -16.34
N GLU A 49 0.67 -7.05 -17.60
CA GLU A 49 0.13 -5.85 -18.24
C GLU A 49 -1.10 -5.31 -17.50
N THR A 50 -1.97 -6.17 -16.96
CA THR A 50 -3.13 -5.72 -16.17
C THR A 50 -2.75 -5.16 -14.80
N ALA A 51 -1.59 -5.57 -14.26
CA ALA A 51 -1.08 -5.00 -13.01
C ALA A 51 -0.52 -3.59 -13.26
N ASP A 52 0.26 -3.43 -14.33
CA ASP A 52 0.82 -2.14 -14.72
C ASP A 52 -0.30 -1.13 -15.06
N GLU A 53 -1.31 -1.54 -15.83
CA GLU A 53 -2.49 -0.70 -16.12
C GLU A 53 -3.28 -0.31 -14.85
N PHE A 54 -3.45 -1.26 -13.92
CA PHE A 54 -4.11 -0.99 -12.65
C PHE A 54 -3.32 0.02 -11.82
N VAL A 55 -1.99 -0.15 -11.72
CA VAL A 55 -1.12 0.77 -11.00
C VAL A 55 -1.12 2.16 -11.65
N ASP A 56 -1.03 2.24 -12.97
CA ASP A 56 -1.12 3.52 -13.69
C ASP A 56 -2.44 4.24 -13.41
N SER A 57 -3.55 3.51 -13.43
CA SER A 57 -4.87 4.04 -13.05
C SER A 57 -4.89 4.52 -11.59
N TYR A 58 -4.37 3.72 -10.66
CA TYR A 58 -4.28 4.11 -9.25
C TYR A 58 -3.45 5.39 -9.06
N MET A 59 -2.29 5.48 -9.71
CA MET A 59 -1.43 6.68 -9.65
C MET A 59 -2.10 7.90 -10.26
N GLN A 60 -2.82 7.75 -11.36
CA GLN A 60 -3.60 8.83 -11.95
C GLN A 60 -4.70 9.31 -11.00
N LYS A 61 -5.41 8.40 -10.31
CA LYS A 61 -6.41 8.77 -9.30
C LYS A 61 -5.79 9.57 -8.15
N MET A 62 -4.64 9.13 -7.65
CA MET A 62 -3.90 9.85 -6.59
C MET A 62 -3.47 11.24 -7.06
N LYS A 63 -2.91 11.36 -8.28
CA LYS A 63 -2.48 12.63 -8.87
C LYS A 63 -3.63 13.60 -9.12
N ASN A 64 -4.79 13.08 -9.53
CA ASN A 64 -5.97 13.89 -9.86
C ASN A 64 -6.87 14.16 -8.64
N HIS A 65 -6.46 13.71 -7.45
CA HIS A 65 -7.27 13.79 -6.22
C HIS A 65 -8.69 13.22 -6.44
N ALA A 66 -8.77 12.03 -7.04
CA ALA A 66 -10.04 11.35 -7.27
C ALA A 66 -10.83 11.18 -5.96
N PRO A 67 -12.16 11.06 -6.01
CA PRO A 67 -12.98 10.82 -4.82
C PRO A 67 -12.39 9.69 -3.97
N ALA A 68 -12.30 9.88 -2.65
CA ALA A 68 -11.67 8.92 -1.76
C ALA A 68 -12.28 7.52 -1.89
N GLU A 69 -13.56 7.44 -2.23
CA GLU A 69 -14.27 6.19 -2.51
C GLU A 69 -13.62 5.33 -3.62
N GLU A 70 -13.04 5.98 -4.63
CA GLU A 70 -12.36 5.31 -5.74
C GLU A 70 -10.97 4.81 -5.38
N ILE A 71 -10.31 5.45 -4.41
CA ILE A 71 -9.02 5.00 -3.86
C ILE A 71 -9.23 3.88 -2.85
N VAL A 72 -10.23 4.01 -1.97
CA VAL A 72 -10.57 2.97 -0.98
C VAL A 72 -10.85 1.63 -1.67
N SER A 73 -11.55 1.62 -2.80
CA SER A 73 -11.87 0.38 -3.53
C SER A 73 -10.66 -0.26 -4.21
N ASP A 74 -9.59 0.51 -4.45
CA ASP A 74 -8.31 0.00 -4.94
C ASP A 74 -7.43 -0.52 -3.79
N VAL A 75 -7.73 -0.20 -2.53
CA VAL A 75 -6.94 -0.65 -1.37
C VAL A 75 -7.64 -1.79 -0.61
N TYR A 76 -8.96 -1.70 -0.47
CA TYR A 76 -9.75 -2.60 0.38
C TYR A 76 -10.77 -3.43 -0.41
N THR A 77 -11.17 -4.57 0.16
CA THR A 77 -12.29 -5.37 -0.35
C THR A 77 -13.61 -4.63 -0.15
N LYS A 78 -14.65 -5.04 -0.90
CA LYS A 78 -15.99 -4.51 -0.71
C LYS A 78 -16.54 -4.86 0.68
N GLU A 79 -16.28 -6.07 1.13
CA GLU A 79 -16.68 -6.60 2.43
C GLU A 79 -16.12 -5.74 3.58
N PHE A 80 -14.85 -5.34 3.51
CA PHE A 80 -14.26 -4.44 4.49
C PHE A 80 -14.85 -3.04 4.42
N ILE A 81 -15.09 -2.52 3.22
CA ILE A 81 -15.74 -1.22 3.03
C ILE A 81 -17.14 -1.19 3.65
N ASP A 82 -17.92 -2.25 3.45
CA ASP A 82 -19.26 -2.37 4.04
C ASP A 82 -19.18 -2.46 5.58
N LYS A 83 -18.15 -3.14 6.12
CA LYS A 83 -17.86 -3.15 7.56
C LYS A 83 -17.50 -1.76 8.09
N LEU A 84 -16.66 -1.00 7.38
CA LEU A 84 -16.32 0.39 7.76
C LEU A 84 -17.58 1.27 7.81
N LYS A 85 -18.47 1.14 6.82
CA LYS A 85 -19.76 1.85 6.80
C LYS A 85 -20.65 1.46 7.96
N LYS A 86 -20.81 0.16 8.23
CA LYS A 86 -21.63 -0.36 9.33
C LYS A 86 -21.12 0.09 10.70
N ASN A 87 -19.81 0.22 10.86
CA ASN A 87 -19.17 0.61 12.12
C ASN A 87 -19.03 2.13 12.29
N GLY A 88 -19.52 2.94 11.34
CA GLY A 88 -19.39 4.40 11.40
C GLY A 88 -17.96 4.92 11.22
N GLN A 89 -17.05 4.09 10.70
CA GLN A 89 -15.64 4.42 10.48
C GLN A 89 -15.39 5.00 9.06
N TRP A 90 -16.38 4.90 8.17
CA TRP A 90 -16.28 5.29 6.77
C TRP A 90 -15.78 6.72 6.53
N GLU A 91 -16.42 7.70 7.17
CA GLU A 91 -16.07 9.12 6.95
C GLU A 91 -14.65 9.43 7.44
N MET A 92 -14.21 8.81 8.54
CA MET A 92 -12.85 8.96 9.04
C MET A 92 -11.82 8.36 8.08
N THR A 93 -12.12 7.20 7.47
CA THR A 93 -11.26 6.58 6.45
C THR A 93 -11.15 7.44 5.19
N LYS A 94 -12.27 8.01 4.72
CA LYS A 94 -12.25 8.94 3.58
C LYS A 94 -11.42 10.19 3.87
N GLN A 95 -11.65 10.82 5.03
CA GLN A 95 -10.88 12.01 5.44
C GLN A 95 -9.38 11.71 5.54
N ALA A 96 -9.00 10.54 6.03
CA ALA A 96 -7.61 10.12 6.07
C ALA A 96 -7.01 10.09 4.64
N ILE A 97 -7.69 9.48 3.67
CA ILE A 97 -7.24 9.45 2.28
C ILE A 97 -7.21 10.85 1.66
N GLU A 98 -8.26 11.65 1.82
CA GLU A 98 -8.28 13.02 1.31
C GLU A 98 -7.16 13.88 1.89
N SER A 99 -6.83 13.69 3.18
CA SER A 99 -5.72 14.41 3.80
C SER A 99 -4.37 14.05 3.19
N THR A 100 -4.21 12.85 2.62
CA THR A 100 -2.96 12.46 1.94
C THR A 100 -2.79 13.24 0.64
N TYR A 101 -3.88 13.60 -0.05
CA TYR A 101 -3.83 14.36 -1.31
C TYR A 101 -3.27 15.76 -1.16
N LEU A 102 -3.48 16.40 0.00
CA LEU A 102 -3.06 17.78 0.25
C LEU A 102 -1.55 18.00 0.02
N TYR A 103 -0.79 16.92 -0.02
CA TYR A 103 0.64 16.96 -0.12
C TYR A 103 1.15 16.36 -1.43
N ILE A 104 0.35 15.81 -2.35
CA ILE A 104 0.90 15.05 -3.50
C ILE A 104 0.82 15.87 -4.79
N LYS A 105 1.97 16.15 -5.42
CA LYS A 105 2.02 16.85 -6.74
C LYS A 105 2.26 15.94 -7.93
N ASP A 106 3.03 14.88 -7.75
CA ASP A 106 3.34 13.91 -8.80
C ASP A 106 3.58 12.55 -8.19
N VAL A 107 3.22 11.50 -8.93
CA VAL A 107 3.50 10.11 -8.59
C VAL A 107 3.96 9.36 -9.82
N SER A 108 5.13 8.71 -9.74
CA SER A 108 5.62 7.78 -10.75
C SER A 108 5.53 6.35 -10.23
N GLY A 109 5.01 5.41 -11.02
CA GLY A 109 5.00 3.99 -10.71
C GLY A 109 5.90 3.22 -11.68
N LYS A 110 6.90 2.48 -11.18
CA LYS A 110 7.69 1.56 -12.01
C LYS A 110 7.78 0.20 -11.35
N ARG A 111 7.44 -0.85 -12.09
CA ARG A 111 7.54 -2.22 -11.60
C ARG A 111 9.00 -2.58 -11.33
N THR A 112 9.28 -3.11 -10.15
CA THR A 112 10.62 -3.53 -9.70
C THR A 112 10.76 -5.05 -9.67
N GLY A 113 9.67 -5.79 -9.48
CA GLY A 113 9.73 -7.24 -9.43
C GLY A 113 8.38 -7.94 -9.24
N THR A 114 8.43 -9.27 -9.24
CA THR A 114 7.31 -10.15 -8.87
C THR A 114 7.52 -10.62 -7.43
N LEU A 115 6.46 -10.62 -6.62
CA LEU A 115 6.52 -11.09 -5.25
C LEU A 115 6.75 -12.60 -5.19
N THR A 116 7.55 -13.03 -4.21
CA THR A 116 7.77 -14.44 -3.90
C THR A 116 6.56 -15.05 -3.18
N GLU A 117 6.53 -16.38 -3.05
CA GLU A 117 5.46 -17.07 -2.30
C GLU A 117 5.41 -16.64 -0.82
N ASN A 118 6.56 -16.37 -0.21
CA ASN A 118 6.63 -15.92 1.18
C ASN A 118 6.07 -14.50 1.32
N GLN A 119 6.42 -13.60 0.41
CA GLN A 119 5.89 -12.23 0.38
C GLN A 119 4.38 -12.21 0.13
N ILE A 120 3.88 -13.11 -0.71
CA ILE A 120 2.44 -13.30 -0.91
C ILE A 120 1.77 -13.72 0.41
N LYS A 121 2.34 -14.67 1.15
CA LYS A 121 1.80 -15.07 2.48
C LYS A 121 1.90 -13.95 3.50
N GLY A 122 2.99 -13.19 3.50
CA GLY A 122 3.15 -11.98 4.31
C GLY A 122 2.05 -10.96 4.02
N ALA A 123 1.76 -10.71 2.75
CA ALA A 123 0.67 -9.82 2.33
C ALA A 123 -0.70 -10.34 2.77
N GLU A 124 -0.98 -11.63 2.65
CA GLU A 124 -2.22 -12.23 3.18
C GLU A 124 -2.35 -12.04 4.70
N PHE A 125 -1.25 -12.19 5.44
CA PHE A 125 -1.20 -11.97 6.89
C PHE A 125 -1.44 -10.50 7.26
N VAL A 126 -0.77 -9.56 6.59
CA VAL A 126 -0.96 -8.12 6.78
C VAL A 126 -2.40 -7.74 6.49
N PHE A 127 -2.96 -8.21 5.37
CA PHE A 127 -4.35 -7.93 5.00
C PHE A 127 -5.32 -8.42 6.08
N LYS A 128 -5.13 -9.65 6.57
CA LYS A 128 -5.93 -10.22 7.66
C LYS A 128 -5.79 -9.44 8.96
N THR A 129 -4.59 -8.97 9.29
CA THR A 129 -4.34 -8.19 10.51
C THR A 129 -5.03 -6.83 10.45
N LEU A 130 -4.96 -6.15 9.30
CA LEU A 130 -5.53 -4.81 9.12
C LEU A 130 -7.07 -4.85 9.02
N THR A 131 -7.62 -5.83 8.29
CA THR A 131 -9.06 -5.84 7.94
C THR A 131 -9.89 -6.83 8.76
N GLY A 132 -9.23 -7.85 9.31
CA GLY A 132 -9.86 -9.04 9.88
C GLY A 132 -10.30 -10.07 8.83
N GLU A 133 -9.99 -9.87 7.56
CA GLU A 133 -10.45 -10.71 6.45
C GLU A 133 -9.37 -11.68 5.98
N SER A 134 -9.74 -12.94 5.75
CA SER A 134 -8.84 -13.89 5.11
C SER A 134 -9.03 -13.79 3.60
N VAL A 135 -7.99 -13.34 2.92
CA VAL A 135 -7.95 -13.21 1.45
C VAL A 135 -7.06 -14.30 0.85
N LYS A 136 -7.26 -14.58 -0.43
CA LYS A 136 -6.35 -15.41 -1.22
C LYS A 136 -5.71 -14.59 -2.31
N ILE A 137 -4.39 -14.42 -2.23
CA ILE A 137 -3.59 -13.71 -3.22
C ILE A 137 -3.03 -14.73 -4.21
N THR A 138 -3.13 -14.42 -5.50
CA THR A 138 -2.69 -15.33 -6.57
C THR A 138 -1.59 -14.76 -7.46
N ALA A 139 -1.37 -13.45 -7.38
CA ALA A 139 -0.25 -12.76 -8.00
C ALA A 139 0.06 -11.50 -7.19
N GLY A 140 1.33 -11.07 -7.22
CA GLY A 140 1.76 -9.85 -6.57
C GLY A 140 3.00 -9.28 -7.26
N TYR A 141 3.07 -7.96 -7.34
CA TYR A 141 4.18 -7.24 -7.95
C TYR A 141 4.58 -6.05 -7.08
N SER A 142 5.87 -5.75 -7.05
CA SER A 142 6.39 -4.56 -6.38
C SER A 142 6.60 -3.41 -7.37
N TYR A 143 6.39 -2.20 -6.87
CA TYR A 143 6.52 -0.95 -7.62
C TYR A 143 7.24 0.10 -6.79
N ASP A 144 8.23 0.75 -7.43
CA ASP A 144 8.74 2.02 -6.96
C ASP A 144 7.63 3.07 -7.06
N SER A 145 7.56 3.91 -6.04
CA SER A 145 6.78 5.14 -6.03
C SER A 145 7.68 6.32 -5.73
N THR A 146 7.27 7.50 -6.18
CA THR A 146 7.87 8.76 -5.72
C THR A 146 6.75 9.73 -5.51
N THR A 147 6.63 10.25 -4.30
CA THR A 147 5.61 11.21 -3.95
C THR A 147 6.27 12.57 -3.79
N SER A 148 5.90 13.52 -4.64
CA SER A 148 6.36 14.91 -4.47
C SER A 148 5.50 15.64 -3.44
N LEU A 149 6.09 15.95 -2.29
CA LEU A 149 5.48 16.77 -1.25
C LEU A 149 5.87 18.24 -1.35
N ASP A 150 4.90 19.12 -1.55
CA ASP A 150 5.12 20.56 -1.36
C ASP A 150 4.75 20.95 0.07
N VAL A 151 5.77 21.25 0.88
CA VAL A 151 5.61 21.76 2.24
C VAL A 151 6.15 23.19 2.26
N ASN A 152 5.25 24.16 2.42
CA ASN A 152 5.59 25.60 2.48
C ASN A 152 6.29 26.17 1.22
N GLY A 153 5.99 25.65 0.03
CA GLY A 153 6.59 26.10 -1.23
C GLY A 153 7.88 25.36 -1.61
N GLU A 154 8.34 24.43 -0.76
CA GLU A 154 9.49 23.57 -1.04
C GLU A 154 9.01 22.17 -1.43
N ALA A 155 9.24 21.80 -2.68
CA ALA A 155 8.98 20.46 -3.17
C ALA A 155 10.08 19.50 -2.71
N SER A 156 9.71 18.47 -1.96
CA SER A 156 10.55 17.33 -1.59
C SER A 156 10.03 16.07 -2.27
N ASN A 157 10.91 15.33 -2.95
CA ASN A 157 10.55 14.03 -3.53
C ASN A 157 10.84 12.94 -2.50
N ILE A 158 9.81 12.21 -2.12
CA ILE A 158 9.92 11.10 -1.18
C ILE A 158 9.82 9.80 -1.98
N PRO A 159 10.91 9.05 -2.14
CA PRO A 159 10.82 7.71 -2.71
C PRO A 159 10.06 6.79 -1.75
N GLY A 160 9.29 5.87 -2.31
CA GLY A 160 8.60 4.83 -1.56
C GLY A 160 8.47 3.58 -2.41
N GLU A 161 7.94 2.52 -1.82
CA GLU A 161 7.66 1.26 -2.50
C GLU A 161 6.28 0.78 -2.04
N PHE A 162 5.53 0.15 -2.93
CA PHE A 162 4.27 -0.49 -2.60
C PHE A 162 4.04 -1.73 -3.46
N CYS A 163 3.06 -2.54 -3.07
CA CYS A 163 2.73 -3.77 -3.75
C CYS A 163 1.37 -3.69 -4.44
N ALA A 164 1.27 -4.19 -5.68
CA ALA A 164 0.00 -4.52 -6.31
C ALA A 164 -0.28 -6.01 -6.16
N LEU A 165 -1.47 -6.38 -5.68
CA LEU A 165 -1.85 -7.74 -5.30
C LEU A 165 -3.14 -8.14 -6.02
N TYR A 166 -3.16 -9.30 -6.65
CA TYR A 166 -4.39 -9.84 -7.23
C TYR A 166 -5.05 -10.79 -6.24
N LEU A 167 -6.13 -10.31 -5.63
CA LEU A 167 -7.00 -11.11 -4.77
C LEU A 167 -7.98 -11.89 -5.64
N LYS A 168 -8.04 -13.21 -5.45
CA LYS A 168 -8.81 -14.13 -6.29
C LYS A 168 -10.25 -13.68 -6.54
N ASP A 169 -10.91 -13.15 -5.50
CA ASP A 169 -12.33 -12.81 -5.51
C ASP A 169 -12.60 -11.29 -5.57
N SER A 170 -11.55 -10.45 -5.51
CA SER A 170 -11.67 -8.98 -5.41
C SER A 170 -10.86 -8.20 -6.45
N GLY A 171 -10.11 -8.90 -7.30
CA GLY A 171 -9.26 -8.32 -8.33
C GLY A 171 -8.00 -7.66 -7.77
N TRP A 172 -7.44 -6.73 -8.54
CA TRP A 172 -6.26 -5.97 -8.15
C TRP A 172 -6.54 -5.04 -6.96
N LYS A 173 -5.57 -5.00 -6.05
CA LYS A 173 -5.51 -4.11 -4.89
C LYS A 173 -4.10 -3.57 -4.68
N VAL A 174 -4.00 -2.41 -4.06
CA VAL A 174 -2.74 -1.82 -3.59
C VAL A 174 -2.58 -2.13 -2.11
N LEU A 175 -1.42 -2.64 -1.73
CA LEU A 175 -0.96 -2.72 -0.36
C LEU A 175 0.23 -1.77 -0.19
N ASN A 176 0.06 -0.76 0.66
CA ASN A 176 1.10 0.23 0.95
C ASN A 176 2.06 -0.30 2.02
N SER A 177 2.75 -1.39 1.66
CA SER A 177 3.85 -2.00 2.41
C SER A 177 4.98 -2.29 1.44
N SER A 178 6.22 -2.10 1.90
CA SER A 178 7.39 -2.46 1.11
C SER A 178 7.55 -3.97 1.03
N VAL A 179 8.36 -4.44 0.09
CA VAL A 179 8.64 -5.87 -0.06
C VAL A 179 9.35 -6.43 1.18
N GLU A 180 10.23 -5.64 1.78
CA GLU A 180 10.96 -5.98 3.00
C GLU A 180 10.01 -6.21 4.19
N GLU A 181 9.01 -5.34 4.35
CA GLU A 181 7.98 -5.49 5.41
C GLU A 181 7.18 -6.78 5.27
N LEU A 182 6.91 -7.22 4.03
CA LEU A 182 6.18 -8.46 3.77
C LEU A 182 7.01 -9.71 4.12
N ASP A 183 8.32 -9.66 3.89
CA ASP A 183 9.23 -10.74 4.28
C ASP A 183 9.35 -10.84 5.81
N ASP A 184 9.49 -9.72 6.51
CA ASP A 184 9.59 -9.69 7.98
C ASP A 184 8.32 -10.20 8.66
N ALA A 185 7.14 -9.82 8.16
CA ALA A 185 5.85 -10.29 8.66
C ALA A 185 5.71 -11.83 8.62
N PHE A 186 6.42 -12.50 7.72
CA PHE A 186 6.46 -13.95 7.66
C PHE A 186 7.48 -14.55 8.63
N LEU A 187 8.65 -13.93 8.81
CA LEU A 187 9.72 -14.42 9.69
C LEU A 187 9.33 -14.40 11.18
N GLU A 188 8.33 -13.61 11.56
CA GLU A 188 7.81 -13.53 12.93
C GLU A 188 6.74 -14.59 13.28
N ASN A 189 6.35 -15.47 12.33
CA ASN A 189 5.40 -16.58 12.53
C ASN A 189 6.08 -17.97 12.44
#